data_AF-A0A838Q3G8-F1
#
_entry.id   AF-A0A838Q3G8-F1
#
_cell.length_a   1.000
_cell.length_b   1.000
_cell.length_c   1.000
_cell.angle_alpha   90.00
_cell.angle_beta   90.00
_cell.angle_gamma   90.00
#
_symmetry.space_group_name_H-M   'P 1'
#
loop_
_entity.id
_entity.type
_entity.pdbx_description
1 polymer ?
#
loop_
_entity_poly.entity_id
_entity_poly.type
_entity_poly.pdbx_seq_one_letter_code
_entity_poly.pdbx_strand_id
1 'polypeptide(L)' 'TSSERAIDVTVQHAGGVDHFLLDAGGPHLLREWKAANGSHLKMKRNLKVDYWNYNKPGDRERALSNPMLRLPD' A
#
# COMPACT_ATOMS: atom_id res chain seq x y z
N THR A 1 15.49 9.53 -11.58
CA THR A 1 14.25 9.10 -12.25
C THR A 1 14.33 7.60 -12.49
N SER A 2 14.15 6.80 -11.44
CA SER A 2 13.97 5.36 -11.61
C SER A 2 12.48 5.18 -11.88
N SER A 3 12.08 4.88 -13.11
CA SER A 3 10.72 4.41 -13.37
C SER A 3 10.59 3.08 -12.63
N GLU A 4 9.98 3.10 -11.45
CA GLU A 4 9.64 1.88 -10.75
C GLU A 4 8.77 1.02 -11.66
N ARG A 5 9.24 -0.19 -11.95
CA ARG A 5 8.42 -1.18 -12.62
C ARG A 5 7.28 -1.50 -11.65
N ALA A 6 6.04 -1.28 -12.06
CA ALA A 6 4.87 -1.77 -11.35
C ALA A 6 4.35 -3.03 -12.06
N ILE A 7 3.71 -3.92 -11.31
CA ILE A 7 3.01 -5.09 -11.84
C ILE A 7 1.53 -4.74 -11.86
N ASP A 8 0.94 -4.72 -13.05
CA ASP A 8 -0.51 -4.57 -13.24
C ASP A 8 -1.12 -5.97 -13.41
N VAL A 9 -2.05 -6.31 -12.52
CA VAL A 9 -2.75 -7.60 -12.52
C VAL A 9 -4.23 -7.37 -12.67
N THR A 10 -4.83 -8.05 -13.64
CA THR A 10 -6.28 -8.06 -13.84
C THR A 10 -6.81 -9.46 -13.52
N VAL A 11 -7.82 -9.54 -12.65
CA VAL A 11 -8.43 -10.82 -12.23
C VAL A 11 -9.90 -10.83 -12.61
N GLN A 12 -10.29 -11.79 -13.45
CA GLN A 12 -11.68 -11.99 -13.84
C GLN A 12 -12.37 -13.00 -12.92
N HIS A 13 -13.56 -12.65 -12.43
CA HIS A 13 -14.40 -13.51 -11.61
C HIS A 13 -15.89 -13.30 -11.96
N ALA A 14 -16.79 -14.09 -11.36
CA ALA A 14 -18.22 -14.04 -11.68
C ALA A 14 -18.88 -12.65 -11.43
N GLY A 15 -18.29 -11.84 -10.56
CA GLY A 15 -18.77 -10.48 -10.23
C GLY A 15 -18.20 -9.38 -11.11
N GLY A 16 -17.32 -9.71 -12.07
CA GLY A 16 -16.68 -8.78 -12.97
C GLY A 16 -15.15 -8.88 -12.95
N VAL A 17 -14.49 -7.74 -13.07
CA VAL A 17 -13.04 -7.65 -13.21
C VAL A 17 -12.46 -6.74 -12.13
N ASP A 18 -11.50 -7.27 -11.38
CA ASP A 18 -10.70 -6.51 -10.42
C ASP A 18 -9.35 -6.14 -11.02
N HIS A 19 -8.86 -4.95 -10.69
CA HIS A 19 -7.54 -4.46 -11.09
C HIS A 19 -6.66 -4.20 -9.88
N PHE A 20 -5.43 -4.72 -9.89
CA PHE A 20 -4.45 -4.57 -8.83
C PHE A 20 -3.15 -3.99 -9.38
N LEU A 21 -2.59 -3.01 -8.67
CA LEU A 21 -1.28 -2.44 -8.96
C LEU A 21 -0.34 -2.79 -7.81
N LEU A 22 0.76 -3.48 -8.10
CA LEU A 22 1.77 -3.88 -7.12
C LEU A 22 3.15 -3.34 -7.50
N ASP A 23 4.04 -3.22 -6.52
CA ASP A 23 5.45 -2.96 -6.80
C ASP A 23 6.10 -4.15 -7.51
N ALA A 24 6.98 -3.91 -8.49
CA ALA A 24 7.77 -5.02 -9.06
C ALA A 24 8.88 -5.49 -8.11
N GLY A 25 9.31 -4.65 -7.17
CA GLY A 25 10.21 -5.05 -6.11
C GLY A 25 9.53 -6.02 -5.16
N GLY A 26 10.20 -7.11 -4.80
CA GLY A 26 9.74 -7.97 -3.70
C GLY A 26 9.60 -7.11 -2.42
N PRO A 27 8.50 -7.23 -1.65
CA PRO A 27 7.53 -8.33 -1.62
C PRO A 27 6.26 -8.11 -2.48
N HIS A 28 6.33 -7.32 -3.54
CA HIS A 28 5.18 -6.96 -4.39
C HIS A 28 4.06 -6.28 -3.62
N LEU A 29 4.39 -5.17 -2.97
CA LEU A 29 3.45 -4.44 -2.14
C LEU A 29 2.27 -3.93 -2.98
N LEU A 30 1.04 -4.17 -2.51
CA LEU A 30 -0.17 -3.66 -3.15
C LEU A 30 -0.28 -2.14 -2.98
N ARG A 31 -0.25 -1.41 -4.10
CA ARG A 31 -0.37 0.05 -4.17
C ARG A 31 -1.81 0.50 -4.39
N GLU A 32 -2.55 -0.20 -5.25
CA GLU A 32 -3.92 0.15 -5.61
C GLU A 32 -4.73 -1.10 -5.96
N TRP A 33 -6.00 -1.12 -5.56
CA TRP A 33 -6.98 -2.13 -5.95
C TRP A 33 -8.30 -1.46 -6.32
N LYS A 34 -8.79 -1.72 -7.53
CA LYS A 34 -10.12 -1.32 -8.00
C LYS A 34 -10.95 -2.58 -8.18
N ALA A 35 -12.00 -2.70 -7.39
CA ALA A 35 -12.91 -3.83 -7.45
C ALA A 35 -13.95 -3.65 -8.56
N ALA A 36 -14.47 -4.75 -9.08
CA ALA A 36 -15.51 -4.80 -10.09
C ALA A 36 -16.80 -4.05 -9.69
N ASN A 37 -17.09 -4.01 -8.39
CA ASN A 37 -18.26 -3.31 -7.83
C ASN A 37 -18.04 -1.79 -7.67
N GLY A 38 -16.91 -1.24 -8.12
CA GLY A 38 -16.55 0.17 -7.98
C GLY A 38 -15.84 0.53 -6.67
N SER A 39 -15.67 -0.41 -5.73
CA SER A 39 -14.88 -0.17 -4.52
C SER A 39 -13.41 0.07 -4.88
N HIS A 40 -12.75 0.96 -4.16
CA HIS A 40 -11.39 1.37 -4.47
C HIS A 40 -10.55 1.49 -3.19
N LEU A 41 -9.44 0.77 -3.16
CA LEU A 41 -8.39 0.86 -2.15
C LEU A 41 -7.13 1.46 -2.79
N LYS A 42 -6.54 2.48 -2.17
CA LYS A 42 -5.25 3.04 -2.58
C LYS A 42 -4.37 3.24 -1.37
N MET A 43 -3.17 2.66 -1.39
CA MET A 43 -2.18 2.90 -0.34
C MET A 43 -1.74 4.36 -0.38
N LYS A 44 -1.99 5.08 0.72
CA LYS A 44 -1.60 6.49 0.86
C LYS A 44 -0.23 6.66 1.49
N ARG A 45 0.13 5.76 2.41
CA ARG A 45 1.37 5.78 3.18
C ARG A 45 1.74 4.35 3.58
N ASN A 46 3.02 4.03 3.50
CA ASN A 46 3.59 2.81 4.08
C ASN A 46 4.55 3.23 5.20
N LEU A 47 4.34 2.71 6.41
CA LEU A 47 5.16 3.04 7.58
C LEU A 47 5.73 1.76 8.17
N LYS A 48 7.05 1.72 8.35
CA LYS A 48 7.71 0.64 9.09
C LYS A 48 7.82 1.05 10.57
N VAL A 49 6.83 0.67 11.36
CA VAL A 49 6.77 0.96 12.80
C VAL A 49 7.15 -0.24 13.64
N ASP A 50 7.89 0.01 14.73
CA ASP A 50 8.07 -0.98 15.79
C ASP A 50 6.80 -1.05 16.63
N TYR A 51 6.11 -2.20 16.55
CA TYR A 51 4.87 -2.44 17.26
C TYR A 51 4.98 -2.19 18.77
N TRP A 52 6.07 -2.60 19.41
CA TRP A 52 6.23 -2.47 20.86
C TRP A 52 6.27 -1.02 21.32
N ASN A 53 6.77 -0.16 20.44
CA ASN A 53 6.94 1.26 20.72
C ASN A 53 5.74 2.10 20.26
N TYR A 54 4.90 1.61 19.33
CA TYR A 54 3.83 2.37 18.67
C TYR A 54 2.43 1.76 18.86
N ASN A 55 2.11 1.23 20.05
CA ASN A 55 0.84 0.58 20.35
C ASN A 55 -0.09 1.36 21.29
N LYS A 56 0.26 2.58 21.69
CA LYS A 56 -0.52 3.42 22.61
C LYS A 56 -1.38 4.43 21.85
N PRO A 57 -2.47 4.93 22.47
CA PRO A 57 -3.20 6.07 21.95
C PRO A 57 -2.25 7.25 21.68
N GLY A 58 -2.35 7.88 20.50
CA GLY A 58 -1.46 8.96 20.07
C GLY A 58 -0.21 8.53 19.29
N ASP A 59 0.12 7.23 19.28
CA ASP A 59 1.30 6.74 18.55
C ASP A 59 1.13 6.81 17.03
N ARG A 60 -0.12 6.81 16.53
CA ARG A 60 -0.41 7.03 15.11
C ARG A 60 0.12 8.39 14.65
N GLU A 61 -0.22 9.46 15.35
CA GLU A 61 0.18 10.83 15.03
C GLU A 61 1.71 10.98 15.14
N ARG A 62 2.30 10.35 16.16
CA ARG A 62 3.75 10.29 16.34
C ARG A 62 4.45 9.57 15.19
N ALA A 63 3.90 8.45 14.72
CA ALA A 63 4.45 7.69 13.61
C ALA A 63 4.37 8.47 12.28
N LEU A 64 3.24 9.11 12.02
CA LEU A 64 3.03 9.91 10.79
C LEU A 64 3.96 11.13 10.70
N SER A 65 4.35 11.66 11.87
CA SER A 65 5.24 12.81 12.00
C SER A 65 6.72 12.43 11.96
N ASN A 66 7.08 11.14 12.09
CA ASN A 66 8.46 10.69 12.08
C ASN A 66 8.92 10.36 10.64
N PRO A 67 9.78 11.18 10.01
CA PRO A 67 10.22 10.96 8.64
C PRO A 67 11.04 9.68 8.47
N MET A 68 11.70 9.20 9.53
CA MET A 68 12.53 7.99 9.50
C MET A 68 11.72 6.69 9.33
N LEU A 69 10.41 6.73 9.56
CA LEU A 69 9.54 5.55 9.42
C LEU A 69 8.94 5.42 8.02
N ARG A 70 9.10 6.44 7.18
CA ARG A 70 8.66 6.40 5.79
C ARG A 70 9.62 5.51 5.03
N LEU A 71 9.06 4.51 4.35
CA LEU A 71 9.84 3.78 3.36
C LEU A 71 10.06 4.69 2.15
N PRO A 72 11.21 4.57 1.44
CA PRO A 72 11.41 5.24 0.17
C PRO A 72 10.25 4.89 -0.77
N ASP A 73 9.81 5.87 -1.57
CA ASP A 73 8.80 5.64 -2.60
C ASP A 73 9.30 4.60 -3.60
#